data_AF-A0A8T4MCZ8-F1
#
_entry.id   AF-A0A8T4MCZ8-F1
#
_cell.length_a   1.000
_cell.length_b   1.000
_cell.length_c   1.000
_cell.angle_alpha   90.00
_cell.angle_beta   90.00
_cell.angle_gamma   90.00
#
_symmetry.space_group_name_H-M   'P 1'
#
loop_
_entity.id
_entity.type
_entity.pdbx_description
1 polymer ?
#
loop_
_entity_poly.entity_id
_entity_poly.type
_entity_poly.pdbx_seq_one_letter_code
_entity_poly.pdbx_strand_id
1 'polypeptide(L)'
;VYGALTGVLIGSVVAFGFSLIGLKDVFSVTEKRIETKDIYTYAGPAFFVIFLVVIFYSLDVLMAKALFSEEMAGSYALASILGKIIFWGTMPIGKAMFPMTSDKKQEKKKNIFINSVGIVVLGIIILLAAFYFFPGSIIKVFSGKDVPEAASVLFFVGAGMGLISLANLILLYGLSLGKFKGIYLLVTFIFIEIFLLSFFSGSLMEFSLAFVVASALFLIGSLVFLLKNKSKHI
;
A
#
# COMPACT_ATOMS: atom_id res chain seq x y z
N VAL A 1 -7.26 -24.16 -9.51
CA VAL A 1 -6.18 -23.23 -9.94
C VAL A 1 -6.38 -22.77 -11.39
N TYR A 2 -6.50 -23.66 -12.37
CA TYR A 2 -6.70 -23.28 -13.78
C TYR A 2 -7.95 -22.41 -14.05
N GLY A 3 -9.09 -22.71 -13.40
CA GLY A 3 -10.31 -21.91 -13.53
C GLY A 3 -10.17 -20.45 -13.06
N ALA A 4 -9.37 -20.21 -12.01
CA ALA A 4 -9.10 -18.86 -11.52
C ALA A 4 -8.18 -18.09 -12.49
N LEU A 5 -7.16 -18.75 -13.04
CA LEU A 5 -6.26 -18.16 -14.05
C LEU A 5 -7.01 -17.79 -15.34
N THR A 6 -7.86 -18.68 -15.84
CA THR A 6 -8.71 -18.39 -17.01
C THR A 6 -9.71 -17.27 -16.72
N GLY A 7 -10.28 -17.22 -15.51
CA GLY A 7 -11.17 -16.15 -15.09
C GLY A 7 -10.50 -14.78 -15.10
N VAL A 8 -9.28 -14.68 -14.58
CA VAL A 8 -8.49 -13.43 -14.62
C VAL A 8 -8.17 -13.02 -16.05
N LEU A 9 -7.74 -13.95 -16.91
CA LEU A 9 -7.44 -13.67 -18.31
C LEU A 9 -8.66 -13.15 -19.07
N ILE A 10 -9.80 -13.83 -18.97
CA ILE A 10 -11.05 -13.41 -19.63
C ILE A 10 -11.49 -12.05 -19.09
N GLY A 11 -11.44 -11.86 -17.77
CA GLY A 11 -11.79 -10.59 -17.13
C GLY A 11 -10.93 -9.42 -17.63
N SER A 12 -9.61 -9.61 -17.76
CA SER A 12 -8.71 -8.60 -18.31
C SER A 12 -9.02 -8.25 -19.76
N VAL A 13 -9.31 -9.25 -20.60
CA VAL A 13 -9.67 -9.03 -22.02
C VAL A 13 -10.99 -8.27 -22.14
N VAL A 14 -12.00 -8.65 -21.35
CA VAL A 14 -13.31 -7.98 -21.34
C VAL A 14 -13.16 -6.53 -20.84
N ALA A 15 -12.44 -6.30 -19.75
CA ALA A 15 -12.19 -4.96 -19.22
C ALA A 15 -11.46 -4.07 -20.23
N PHE A 16 -10.46 -4.62 -20.93
CA PHE A 16 -9.77 -3.91 -22.02
C PHE A 16 -10.74 -3.53 -23.15
N GLY A 17 -11.60 -4.46 -23.58
CA GLY A 17 -12.64 -4.19 -24.58
C GLY A 17 -13.60 -3.07 -24.17
N PHE A 18 -14.08 -3.08 -22.92
CA PHE A 18 -14.90 -1.98 -22.40
C PHE A 18 -14.15 -0.65 -22.34
N SER A 19 -12.86 -0.66 -21.99
CA SER A 19 -12.03 0.54 -21.97
C SER A 19 -11.91 1.20 -23.36
N LEU A 20 -11.92 0.42 -24.45
CA LEU A 20 -11.87 0.96 -25.81
C LEU A 20 -13.12 1.77 -26.17
N ILE A 21 -14.28 1.45 -25.57
CA ILE A 21 -15.52 2.21 -25.79
C ILE A 21 -15.39 3.63 -25.24
N GLY A 22 -14.80 3.79 -24.05
CA GLY A 22 -14.54 5.09 -23.43
C GLY A 22 -13.39 5.88 -24.07
N LEU A 23 -12.54 5.23 -24.88
CA LEU A 23 -11.43 5.87 -25.59
C LEU A 23 -11.79 6.30 -27.02
N LYS A 24 -13.02 6.08 -27.49
CA LYS A 24 -13.45 6.41 -28.87
C LYS A 24 -13.12 7.85 -29.27
N ASP A 25 -13.28 8.79 -28.35
CA ASP A 25 -13.02 10.22 -28.59
C ASP A 25 -11.52 10.56 -28.71
N VAL A 26 -10.64 9.71 -28.15
CA VAL A 26 -9.18 9.88 -28.22
C VAL A 26 -8.65 9.46 -29.59
N PHE A 27 -9.25 8.46 -30.24
CA PHE A 27 -8.85 8.00 -31.57
C PHE A 27 -9.10 9.03 -32.68
N SER A 28 -9.96 10.03 -32.44
CA SER A 28 -10.24 11.12 -33.39
C SER A 28 -9.28 12.31 -33.28
N VAL A 29 -8.35 12.32 -32.34
CA VAL A 29 -7.42 13.45 -32.12
C VAL A 29 -6.12 13.22 -32.90
N THR A 30 -5.71 14.18 -33.72
CA THR A 30 -4.41 14.16 -34.42
C THR A 30 -3.24 14.09 -33.44
N GLU A 31 -2.40 13.07 -33.57
CA GLU A 31 -1.20 12.87 -32.75
C GLU A 31 -0.28 14.09 -32.81
N LYS A 32 -0.04 14.71 -31.65
CA LYS A 32 0.99 15.72 -31.49
C LYS A 32 2.24 15.00 -30.98
N ARG A 33 3.37 15.10 -31.70
CA ARG A 33 4.65 14.56 -31.21
C ARG A 33 5.08 15.35 -29.98
N ILE A 34 4.97 14.72 -28.81
CA ILE A 34 5.50 15.24 -27.55
C ILE A 34 6.83 14.51 -27.30
N GLU A 35 7.86 15.22 -26.84
CA GLU A 35 9.12 14.61 -26.45
C GLU A 35 8.89 13.68 -25.24
N THR A 36 8.95 12.37 -25.45
CA THR A 36 8.64 11.33 -24.45
C THR A 36 9.77 11.07 -23.46
N LYS A 37 10.89 11.79 -23.57
CA LYS A 37 12.10 11.58 -22.76
C LYS A 37 11.86 11.82 -21.26
N ASP A 38 10.95 12.74 -20.93
CA ASP A 38 10.55 13.02 -19.56
C ASP A 38 9.66 11.93 -18.94
N ILE A 39 8.94 11.15 -19.77
CA ILE A 39 8.05 10.07 -19.31
C ILE A 39 8.87 8.92 -18.72
N TYR A 40 9.92 8.49 -19.42
CA TYR A 40 10.79 7.41 -18.94
C TYR A 40 11.59 7.80 -17.69
N THR A 41 11.98 9.07 -17.59
CA THR A 41 12.69 9.62 -16.43
C THR A 41 11.81 9.64 -15.18
N TYR A 42 10.49 9.81 -15.34
CA TYR A 42 9.50 9.74 -14.27
C TYR A 42 9.06 8.31 -13.92
N ALA A 43 8.90 7.46 -14.94
CA ALA A 43 8.39 6.10 -14.80
C ALA A 43 9.28 5.21 -13.92
N GLY A 44 10.60 5.34 -14.04
CA GLY A 44 11.56 4.55 -13.26
C GLY A 44 11.41 4.75 -11.74
N PRO A 45 11.51 5.99 -11.21
CA PRO A 45 11.30 6.26 -9.79
C PRO A 45 9.90 5.90 -9.28
N ALA A 46 8.86 6.16 -10.07
CA ALA A 46 7.50 5.81 -9.70
C ALA A 46 7.32 4.28 -9.57
N PHE A 47 7.83 3.52 -10.55
CA PHE A 47 7.88 2.07 -10.50
C PHE A 47 8.63 1.59 -9.26
N PHE A 48 9.79 2.18 -8.97
CA PHE A 48 10.61 1.79 -7.83
C PHE A 48 9.89 2.02 -6.49
N VAL A 49 9.19 3.14 -6.30
CA VAL A 49 8.39 3.38 -5.08
C VAL A 49 7.28 2.36 -4.94
N ILE A 50 6.51 2.13 -6.01
CA ILE A 50 5.40 1.18 -5.99
C ILE A 50 5.94 -0.21 -5.66
N PHE A 51 7.05 -0.60 -6.29
CA PHE A 51 7.73 -1.86 -6.04
C PHE A 51 8.19 -2.00 -4.59
N LEU A 52 8.78 -0.96 -4.00
CA LEU A 52 9.19 -0.96 -2.60
C LEU A 52 8.00 -1.13 -1.65
N VAL A 53 6.92 -0.38 -1.86
CA VAL A 53 5.71 -0.50 -1.04
C VAL A 53 5.12 -1.90 -1.17
N VAL A 54 5.06 -2.45 -2.39
CA VAL A 54 4.56 -3.80 -2.66
C VAL A 54 5.38 -4.88 -1.98
N ILE A 55 6.70 -4.79 -2.05
CA ILE A 55 7.59 -5.71 -1.34
C ILE A 55 7.33 -5.60 0.17
N PHE A 56 7.36 -4.38 0.72
CA PHE A 56 7.23 -4.16 2.15
C PHE A 56 5.96 -4.81 2.72
N TYR A 57 4.77 -4.50 2.18
CA TYR A 57 3.54 -5.12 2.72
C TYR A 57 3.37 -6.61 2.38
N SER A 58 4.21 -7.18 1.51
CA SER A 58 4.14 -8.60 1.12
C SER A 58 5.14 -9.47 1.86
N LEU A 59 6.18 -8.89 2.46
CA LEU A 59 7.23 -9.62 3.16
C LEU A 59 6.72 -10.30 4.42
N ASP A 60 5.75 -9.69 5.11
CA ASP A 60 5.11 -10.21 6.31
C ASP A 60 4.65 -11.67 6.14
N VAL A 61 3.91 -11.98 5.08
CA VAL A 61 3.39 -13.32 4.80
C VAL A 61 4.49 -14.27 4.37
N LEU A 62 5.49 -13.79 3.61
CA LEU A 62 6.64 -14.61 3.20
C LEU A 62 7.47 -15.04 4.42
N MET A 63 7.73 -14.10 5.32
CA MET A 63 8.45 -14.34 6.58
C MET A 63 7.64 -15.24 7.50
N ALA A 64 6.33 -15.01 7.65
CA ALA A 64 5.47 -15.87 8.45
C ALA A 64 5.49 -17.32 7.95
N LYS A 65 5.43 -17.53 6.63
CA LYS A 65 5.53 -18.87 6.02
C LYS A 65 6.89 -19.53 6.24
N ALA A 66 7.97 -18.75 6.29
CA ALA A 66 9.32 -19.27 6.47
C ALA A 66 9.64 -19.62 7.94
N LEU A 67 9.03 -18.90 8.89
CA LEU A 67 9.38 -18.96 10.31
C LEU A 67 8.40 -19.78 11.16
N PHE A 68 7.12 -19.85 10.77
CA PHE A 68 6.08 -20.54 11.56
C PHE A 68 5.70 -21.90 10.98
N SER A 69 5.04 -22.73 11.80
CA SER A 69 4.37 -23.95 11.35
C SER A 69 3.27 -23.61 10.34
N GLU A 70 2.89 -24.57 9.48
CA GLU A 70 1.87 -24.36 8.43
C GLU A 70 0.55 -23.83 9.00
N GLU A 71 0.15 -24.28 10.18
CA GLU A 71 -1.06 -23.85 10.87
C GLU A 71 -0.97 -22.37 11.31
N MET A 72 0.10 -21.99 12.01
CA MET A 72 0.30 -20.61 12.45
C MET A 72 0.49 -19.65 11.27
N ALA A 73 1.24 -20.07 10.24
CA ALA A 73 1.42 -19.31 9.02
C ALA A 73 0.09 -19.11 8.28
N GLY A 74 -0.77 -20.13 8.25
CA GLY A 74 -2.12 -20.05 7.69
C GLY A 74 -3.01 -19.04 8.45
N SER A 75 -3.01 -19.10 9.78
CA SER A 75 -3.73 -18.14 10.63
C SER A 75 -3.24 -16.71 10.43
N TYR A 76 -1.93 -16.50 10.36
CA TYR A 76 -1.36 -15.17 10.06
C TYR A 76 -1.71 -14.69 8.66
N ALA A 77 -1.61 -15.57 7.64
CA ALA A 77 -1.94 -15.20 6.26
C ALA A 77 -3.40 -14.74 6.13
N LEU A 78 -4.32 -15.39 6.84
CA LEU A 78 -5.73 -14.96 6.92
C LEU A 78 -5.86 -13.55 7.52
N ALA A 79 -5.21 -13.30 8.67
CA ALA A 79 -5.21 -11.98 9.30
C ALA A 79 -4.56 -10.91 8.40
N SER A 80 -3.46 -11.24 7.70
CA SER A 80 -2.76 -10.34 6.79
C SER A 80 -3.58 -9.96 5.56
N ILE A 81 -4.28 -10.92 4.93
CA ILE A 81 -5.17 -10.62 3.81
C ILE A 81 -6.29 -9.67 4.24
N LEU A 82 -6.89 -9.90 5.41
CA LEU A 82 -7.94 -9.03 5.93
C LEU A 82 -7.40 -7.67 6.35
N GLY A 83 -6.21 -7.61 6.94
CA GLY A 83 -5.50 -6.36 7.23
C GLY A 83 -5.23 -5.52 5.97
N LYS A 84 -4.86 -6.17 4.87
CA LYS A 84 -4.59 -5.53 3.56
C LYS A 84 -5.81 -4.82 2.96
N ILE A 85 -7.03 -5.13 3.43
CA ILE A 85 -8.24 -4.37 3.06
C ILE A 85 -8.10 -2.89 3.42
N ILE A 86 -7.43 -2.55 4.53
CA ILE A 86 -7.16 -1.15 4.89
C ILE A 86 -6.31 -0.46 3.82
N PHE A 87 -5.26 -1.14 3.37
CA PHE A 87 -4.35 -0.62 2.34
C PHE A 87 -5.04 -0.48 0.98
N TRP A 88 -5.73 -1.53 0.52
CA TRP A 88 -6.44 -1.47 -0.76
C TRP A 88 -7.64 -0.52 -0.73
N GLY A 89 -8.34 -0.42 0.40
CA GLY A 89 -9.48 0.47 0.58
C GLY A 89 -9.09 1.95 0.57
N THR A 90 -7.88 2.30 1.02
CA THR A 90 -7.37 3.69 1.01
C THR A 90 -6.64 4.04 -0.29
N MET A 91 -6.23 3.06 -1.09
CA MET A 91 -5.51 3.25 -2.35
C MET A 91 -6.17 4.23 -3.35
N PRO A 92 -7.50 4.24 -3.56
CA PRO A 92 -8.16 5.17 -4.48
C PRO A 92 -7.92 6.65 -4.13
N ILE A 93 -7.80 6.96 -2.85
CA ILE A 93 -7.59 8.34 -2.37
C ILE A 93 -6.22 8.85 -2.87
N GLY A 94 -5.17 8.04 -2.74
CA GLY A 94 -3.85 8.38 -3.26
C GLY A 94 -3.82 8.52 -4.78
N LYS A 95 -4.54 7.66 -5.49
CA LYS A 95 -4.65 7.73 -6.96
C LYS A 95 -5.39 8.98 -7.44
N ALA A 96 -6.40 9.44 -6.71
CA ALA A 96 -7.11 10.69 -7.01
C ALA A 96 -6.28 11.92 -6.61
N MET A 97 -5.59 11.88 -5.48
CA MET A 97 -4.72 12.95 -5.00
C MET A 97 -3.60 13.23 -6.00
N PHE A 98 -2.94 12.19 -6.51
CA PHE A 98 -1.75 12.29 -7.36
C PHE A 98 -1.91 13.25 -8.57
N PRO A 99 -2.90 13.09 -9.48
CA PRO A 99 -3.05 14.01 -10.61
C PRO A 99 -3.46 15.42 -10.15
N MET A 100 -4.25 15.52 -9.07
CA MET A 100 -4.68 16.80 -8.53
C MET A 100 -3.53 17.62 -7.93
N THR A 101 -2.47 16.96 -7.45
CA THR A 101 -1.29 17.61 -6.88
C THR A 101 -0.16 17.82 -7.90
N SER A 102 -0.19 17.16 -9.06
CA SER A 102 0.80 17.39 -10.11
C SER A 102 0.67 18.78 -10.76
N ASP A 103 -0.56 19.24 -11.04
CA ASP A 103 -0.83 20.40 -11.93
C ASP A 103 -1.43 21.65 -11.24
N LYS A 104 -1.20 21.83 -9.93
CA LYS A 104 -1.77 22.95 -9.14
C LYS A 104 -0.74 23.87 -8.51
N LYS A 105 -1.14 25.10 -8.14
CA LYS A 105 -0.31 26.00 -7.31
C LYS A 105 0.03 25.34 -5.96
N GLN A 106 1.23 25.59 -5.40
CA GLN A 106 1.75 24.89 -4.21
C GLN A 106 0.79 24.87 -3.01
N GLU A 107 0.10 25.98 -2.74
CA GLU A 107 -0.86 26.07 -1.63
C GLU A 107 -2.04 25.10 -1.79
N LYS A 108 -2.58 24.99 -3.02
CA LYS A 108 -3.64 24.03 -3.35
C LYS A 108 -3.14 22.59 -3.24
N LYS A 109 -1.88 22.31 -3.60
CA LYS A 109 -1.26 20.97 -3.46
C LYS A 109 -1.24 20.52 -1.99
N LYS A 110 -0.82 21.41 -1.08
CA LYS A 110 -0.74 21.13 0.36
C LYS A 110 -2.12 20.85 0.97
N ASN A 111 -3.13 21.65 0.64
CA ASN A 111 -4.48 21.44 1.15
C ASN A 111 -5.09 20.11 0.67
N ILE A 112 -4.86 19.75 -0.60
CA ILE A 112 -5.32 18.45 -1.15
C ILE A 112 -4.63 17.29 -0.42
N PHE A 113 -3.32 17.39 -0.17
CA PHE A 113 -2.59 16.37 0.60
C PHE A 113 -3.14 16.23 2.03
N ILE A 114 -3.31 17.34 2.76
CA ILE A 114 -3.84 17.30 4.14
C ILE A 114 -5.25 16.71 4.18
N ASN A 115 -6.12 17.08 3.23
CA ASN A 115 -7.46 16.51 3.13
C ASN A 115 -7.41 15.00 2.84
N SER A 116 -6.50 14.58 1.94
CA SER A 116 -6.30 13.17 1.61
C SER A 116 -5.82 12.38 2.83
N VAL A 117 -4.88 12.91 3.60
CA VAL A 117 -4.43 12.32 4.87
C VAL A 117 -5.60 12.20 5.84
N GLY A 118 -6.42 13.24 6.00
CA GLY A 118 -7.59 13.21 6.87
C GLY A 118 -8.57 12.09 6.51
N ILE A 119 -8.90 11.94 5.21
CA ILE A 119 -9.80 10.88 4.75
C ILE A 119 -9.18 9.49 4.97
N VAL A 120 -7.89 9.31 4.68
CA VAL A 120 -7.19 8.04 4.90
C VAL A 120 -7.17 7.67 6.39
N VAL A 121 -6.84 8.63 7.27
CA VAL A 121 -6.84 8.41 8.73
C VAL A 121 -8.23 8.03 9.22
N LEU A 122 -9.28 8.71 8.77
CA LEU A 122 -10.66 8.35 9.13
C LEU A 122 -11.00 6.92 8.68
N GLY A 123 -10.65 6.55 7.45
CA GLY A 123 -10.87 5.19 6.95
C GLY A 123 -10.12 4.13 7.76
N ILE A 124 -8.86 4.40 8.12
CA ILE A 124 -8.07 3.52 8.99
C ILE A 124 -8.74 3.36 10.36
N ILE A 125 -9.15 4.46 11.00
CA ILE A 125 -9.80 4.42 12.32
C ILE A 125 -11.08 3.57 12.28
N ILE A 126 -11.92 3.77 11.26
CA ILE A 126 -13.18 3.01 11.10
C ILE A 126 -12.91 1.51 10.96
N LEU A 127 -11.95 1.13 10.12
CA LEU A 127 -11.62 -0.28 9.88
C LEU A 127 -10.94 -0.92 11.09
N LEU A 128 -10.04 -0.21 11.77
CA LEU A 128 -9.42 -0.68 13.00
C LEU A 128 -10.42 -0.83 14.14
N ALA A 129 -11.39 0.08 14.25
CA ALA A 129 -12.48 -0.08 15.21
C ALA A 129 -13.28 -1.36 14.92
N ALA A 130 -13.58 -1.65 13.65
CA ALA A 130 -14.24 -2.90 13.27
C ALA A 130 -13.39 -4.13 13.63
N PHE A 131 -12.08 -4.10 13.38
CA PHE A 131 -11.16 -5.18 13.75
C PHE A 131 -11.00 -5.35 15.26
N TYR A 132 -11.15 -4.29 16.03
CA TYR A 132 -11.07 -4.35 17.48
C TYR A 132 -12.36 -4.90 18.11
N PHE A 133 -13.53 -4.42 17.67
CA PHE A 133 -14.82 -4.81 18.26
C PHE A 133 -15.36 -6.14 17.73
N PHE A 134 -15.03 -6.50 16.49
CA PHE A 134 -15.61 -7.68 15.83
C PHE A 134 -14.56 -8.62 15.16
N PRO A 135 -13.38 -8.89 15.76
CA PRO A 135 -12.33 -9.66 15.09
C PRO A 135 -12.79 -11.08 14.74
N GLY A 136 -13.37 -11.81 15.70
CA GLY A 136 -13.83 -13.18 15.49
C GLY A 136 -14.93 -13.28 14.43
N SER A 137 -15.91 -12.37 14.44
CA SER A 137 -16.97 -12.32 13.43
C SER A 137 -16.42 -12.07 12.03
N ILE A 138 -15.47 -11.16 11.89
CA ILE A 138 -14.82 -10.87 10.60
C ILE A 138 -14.06 -12.10 10.11
N ILE A 139 -13.22 -12.70 10.95
CA ILE A 139 -12.50 -13.93 10.61
C ILE A 139 -13.48 -15.03 10.17
N LYS A 140 -14.56 -15.24 10.93
CA LYS A 140 -15.56 -16.29 10.66
C LYS A 140 -16.28 -16.07 9.33
N VAL A 141 -16.68 -14.84 9.03
CA VAL A 141 -17.38 -14.50 7.77
C VAL A 141 -16.49 -14.78 6.56
N PHE A 142 -15.21 -14.43 6.62
CA PHE A 142 -14.31 -14.55 5.47
C PHE A 142 -13.64 -15.93 5.34
N SER A 143 -13.40 -16.63 6.44
CA SER A 143 -12.78 -17.96 6.41
C SER A 143 -13.77 -19.12 6.49
N GLY A 144 -15.02 -18.85 6.89
CA GLY A 144 -16.03 -19.87 7.18
C GLY A 144 -15.76 -20.69 8.45
N LYS A 145 -14.71 -20.37 9.21
CA LYS A 145 -14.27 -21.09 10.40
C LYS A 145 -13.96 -20.12 11.54
N ASP A 146 -14.09 -20.59 12.77
CA ASP A 146 -13.57 -19.85 13.92
C ASP A 146 -12.06 -20.11 14.01
N VAL A 147 -11.26 -19.07 13.76
CA VAL A 147 -9.79 -19.11 13.84
C VAL A 147 -9.31 -18.07 14.88
N PRO A 148 -9.28 -18.43 16.18
CA PRO A 148 -8.97 -17.50 17.26
C PRO A 148 -7.58 -16.85 17.13
N GLU A 149 -6.61 -17.60 16.63
CA GLU A 149 -5.23 -17.14 16.43
C GLU A 149 -5.20 -15.96 15.45
N ALA A 150 -5.89 -16.08 14.31
CA ALA A 150 -6.01 -15.01 13.33
C ALA A 150 -6.77 -13.80 13.89
N ALA A 151 -7.83 -14.04 14.65
CA ALA A 151 -8.64 -12.98 15.28
C ALA A 151 -7.82 -12.17 16.29
N SER A 152 -6.94 -12.84 17.05
CA SER A 152 -6.12 -12.21 18.09
C SER A 152 -5.12 -11.18 17.54
N VAL A 153 -4.66 -11.37 16.30
CA VAL A 153 -3.64 -10.51 15.67
C VAL A 153 -4.20 -9.55 14.62
N LEU A 154 -5.45 -9.73 14.20
CA LEU A 154 -6.09 -8.96 13.13
C LEU A 154 -5.97 -7.44 13.33
N PHE A 155 -6.20 -6.96 14.56
CA PHE A 155 -6.08 -5.55 14.89
C PHE A 155 -4.66 -5.01 14.65
N PHE A 156 -3.63 -5.74 15.09
CA PHE A 156 -2.24 -5.31 14.98
C PHE A 156 -1.76 -5.35 13.53
N VAL A 157 -2.08 -6.42 12.81
CA VAL A 157 -1.75 -6.52 11.38
C VAL A 157 -2.46 -5.44 10.59
N GLY A 158 -3.74 -5.17 10.90
CA GLY A 158 -4.47 -4.03 10.34
C GLY A 158 -3.82 -2.69 10.67
N ALA A 159 -3.33 -2.49 11.89
CA ALA A 159 -2.66 -1.25 12.28
C ALA A 159 -1.37 -1.04 11.48
N GLY A 160 -0.57 -2.09 11.29
CA GLY A 160 0.61 -2.07 10.41
C GLY A 160 0.23 -1.66 8.98
N MET A 161 -0.80 -2.27 8.40
CA MET A 161 -1.31 -1.92 7.08
C MET A 161 -1.83 -0.48 6.99
N GLY A 162 -2.45 0.05 8.05
CA GLY A 162 -2.85 1.45 8.15
C GLY A 162 -1.65 2.40 8.09
N LEU A 163 -0.56 2.08 8.81
CA LEU A 163 0.68 2.87 8.77
C LEU A 163 1.31 2.84 7.38
N ILE A 164 1.35 1.67 6.73
CA ILE A 164 1.84 1.52 5.35
C ILE A 164 0.95 2.31 4.37
N SER A 165 -0.36 2.38 4.60
CA SER A 165 -1.29 3.17 3.78
C SER A 165 -0.95 4.65 3.81
N LEU A 166 -0.65 5.19 5.00
CA LEU A 166 -0.19 6.57 5.17
C LEU A 166 1.18 6.79 4.51
N ALA A 167 2.11 5.85 4.68
CA ALA A 167 3.43 5.91 4.04
C ALA A 167 3.29 5.97 2.52
N ASN A 168 2.46 5.10 1.94
CA ASN A 168 2.17 5.09 0.51
C ASN A 168 1.56 6.41 0.02
N LEU A 169 0.63 7.01 0.77
CA LEU A 169 0.08 8.32 0.42
C LEU A 169 1.15 9.41 0.41
N ILE A 170 2.04 9.43 1.40
CA ILE A 170 3.18 10.37 1.49
C ILE A 170 4.14 10.20 0.31
N LEU A 171 4.46 8.95 -0.04
CA LEU A 171 5.36 8.65 -1.15
C LEU A 171 4.73 9.05 -2.50
N LEU A 172 3.45 8.74 -2.72
CA LEU A 172 2.70 9.20 -3.89
C LEU A 172 2.64 10.73 -3.99
N TYR A 173 2.45 11.42 -2.86
CA TYR A 173 2.52 12.88 -2.83
C TYR A 173 3.91 13.38 -3.19
N GLY A 174 4.97 12.80 -2.64
CA GLY A 174 6.36 13.12 -2.99
C GLY A 174 6.64 12.95 -4.49
N LEU A 175 6.17 11.85 -5.08
CA LEU A 175 6.25 11.59 -6.51
C LEU A 175 5.49 12.62 -7.35
N SER A 176 4.30 13.06 -6.91
CA SER A 176 3.53 14.12 -7.60
C SER A 176 4.24 15.49 -7.59
N LEU A 177 5.20 15.68 -6.66
CA LEU A 177 6.05 16.86 -6.58
C LEU A 177 7.37 16.71 -7.36
N GLY A 178 7.58 15.59 -8.06
CA GLY A 178 8.84 15.31 -8.77
C GLY A 178 10.03 15.04 -7.84
N LYS A 179 9.78 14.66 -6.59
CA LYS A 179 10.84 14.41 -5.59
C LYS A 179 11.29 12.96 -5.66
N PHE A 180 12.50 12.71 -6.16
CA PHE A 180 13.06 11.35 -6.29
C PHE A 180 14.35 11.12 -5.51
N LYS A 181 14.98 12.18 -4.98
CA LYS A 181 16.27 12.05 -4.29
C LYS A 181 16.11 11.35 -2.94
N GLY A 182 16.95 10.35 -2.66
CA GLY A 182 16.93 9.63 -1.38
C GLY A 182 15.86 8.54 -1.27
N ILE A 183 15.19 8.19 -2.38
CA ILE A 183 14.20 7.10 -2.41
C ILE A 183 14.83 5.74 -2.11
N TYR A 184 16.10 5.55 -2.49
CA TYR A 184 16.88 4.35 -2.17
C TYR A 184 17.07 4.14 -0.67
N LEU A 185 16.96 5.19 0.15
CA LEU A 185 17.01 5.06 1.60
C LEU A 185 15.80 4.28 2.12
N LEU A 186 14.70 4.19 1.38
CA LEU A 186 13.53 3.40 1.77
C LEU A 186 13.82 1.88 1.74
N VAL A 187 14.83 1.44 0.97
CA VAL A 187 15.25 0.03 0.93
C VAL A 187 15.75 -0.43 2.29
N THR A 188 16.34 0.45 3.11
CA THR A 188 16.83 0.05 4.44
C THR A 188 15.70 -0.45 5.34
N PHE A 189 14.48 0.07 5.16
CA PHE A 189 13.33 -0.36 5.94
C PHE A 189 12.85 -1.77 5.58
N ILE A 190 13.07 -2.24 4.34
CA ILE A 190 12.84 -3.64 3.97
C ILE A 190 13.76 -4.56 4.79
N PHE A 191 15.04 -4.21 4.90
CA PHE A 191 15.98 -4.99 5.72
C PHE A 191 15.65 -4.90 7.22
N ILE A 192 15.19 -3.74 7.69
CA ILE A 192 14.72 -3.58 9.08
C ILE A 192 13.50 -4.45 9.34
N GLU A 193 12.54 -4.51 8.41
CA GLU A 193 11.38 -5.38 8.53
C GLU A 193 11.80 -6.84 8.60
N ILE A 194 12.63 -7.31 7.67
CA ILE A 194 13.16 -8.69 7.68
C ILE A 194 13.87 -8.99 9.01
N PHE A 195 14.70 -8.06 9.49
CA PHE A 195 15.41 -8.21 10.75
C PHE A 195 14.42 -8.32 11.92
N LEU A 196 13.50 -7.36 12.08
CA LEU A 196 12.52 -7.38 13.16
C LEU A 196 11.67 -8.65 13.13
N LEU A 197 11.13 -9.03 11.97
CA LEU A 197 10.30 -10.22 11.84
C LEU A 197 11.07 -11.53 12.11
N SER A 198 12.36 -11.58 11.81
CA SER A 198 13.19 -12.76 12.10
C SER A 198 13.44 -12.94 13.59
N PHE A 199 13.74 -11.86 14.32
CA PHE A 199 14.06 -11.93 15.76
C PHE A 199 12.81 -12.03 16.65
N PHE A 200 11.70 -11.41 16.24
CA PHE A 200 10.45 -11.36 17.00
C PHE A 200 9.42 -12.35 16.46
N SER A 201 9.80 -13.63 16.36
CA SER A 201 8.99 -14.71 15.78
C SER A 201 8.59 -15.81 16.78
N GLY A 202 8.66 -15.54 18.09
CA GLY A 202 8.28 -16.52 19.13
C GLY A 202 6.77 -16.77 19.22
N SER A 203 5.94 -15.80 18.81
CA SER A 203 4.48 -15.94 18.73
C SER A 203 3.89 -15.06 17.62
N LEU A 204 2.66 -15.35 17.20
CA LEU A 204 1.95 -14.51 16.23
C LEU A 204 1.74 -13.07 16.72
N MET A 205 1.53 -12.90 18.03
CA MET A 205 1.36 -11.58 18.65
C MET A 205 2.65 -10.77 18.56
N GLU A 206 3.75 -11.37 18.99
CA GLU A 206 5.08 -10.75 18.95
C GLU A 206 5.47 -10.35 17.52
N PHE A 207 5.23 -11.26 16.56
CA PHE A 207 5.47 -11.01 15.15
C PHE A 207 4.62 -9.88 14.58
N SER A 208 3.33 -9.82 14.97
CA SER A 208 2.42 -8.76 14.52
C SER A 208 2.80 -7.40 15.11
N LEU A 209 3.28 -7.35 16.35
CA LEU A 209 3.82 -6.13 16.95
C LEU A 209 5.12 -5.68 16.26
N ALA A 210 6.01 -6.62 15.94
CA ALA A 210 7.22 -6.33 15.17
C ALA A 210 6.89 -5.75 13.78
N PHE A 211 5.87 -6.30 13.11
CA PHE A 211 5.34 -5.75 11.86
C PHE A 211 4.80 -4.32 12.01
N VAL A 212 4.06 -4.02 13.09
CA VAL A 212 3.61 -2.64 13.39
C VAL A 212 4.78 -1.70 13.58
N VAL A 213 5.81 -2.12 14.33
CA VAL A 213 7.02 -1.31 14.55
C VAL A 213 7.75 -1.06 13.23
N ALA A 214 7.94 -2.09 12.40
CA ALA A 214 8.55 -1.95 11.08
C ALA A 214 7.75 -0.96 10.21
N SER A 215 6.42 -1.07 10.20
CA SER A 215 5.52 -0.20 9.47
C SER A 215 5.57 1.25 9.96
N ALA A 216 5.69 1.47 11.27
CA ALA A 216 5.87 2.80 11.86
C ALA A 216 7.20 3.43 11.45
N LEU A 217 8.29 2.64 11.47
CA LEU A 217 9.60 3.09 10.99
C LEU A 217 9.56 3.45 9.51
N PHE A 218 8.89 2.65 8.68
CA PHE A 218 8.71 2.93 7.25
C PHE A 218 7.91 4.21 7.00
N LEU A 219 6.86 4.47 7.79
CA LEU A 219 6.10 5.73 7.75
C LEU A 219 6.99 6.93 8.12
N ILE A 220 7.76 6.83 9.20
CA ILE A 220 8.70 7.89 9.61
C ILE A 220 9.74 8.12 8.52
N GLY A 221 10.30 7.07 7.94
CA GLY A 221 11.22 7.14 6.80
C GLY A 221 10.61 7.89 5.60
N SER A 222 9.36 7.58 5.28
CA SER A 222 8.61 8.23 4.20
C SER A 222 8.36 9.72 4.47
N LEU A 223 8.05 10.09 5.72
CA LEU A 223 7.94 11.50 6.14
C LEU A 223 9.27 12.23 6.03
N VAL A 224 10.36 11.64 6.53
CA VAL A 224 11.71 12.22 6.45
C VAL A 224 12.12 12.43 5.00
N PHE A 225 11.84 11.47 4.12
CA PHE A 225 12.05 11.60 2.67
C PHE A 225 11.30 12.82 2.10
N LEU A 226 10.01 12.99 2.42
CA LEU A 226 9.21 14.11 1.92
C LEU A 226 9.75 15.47 2.41
N LEU A 227 10.18 15.54 3.68
CA LEU A 227 10.67 16.76 4.33
C LEU A 227 12.09 17.15 3.89
N LYS A 228 13.01 16.19 3.76
CA LYS A 228 14.40 16.47 3.32
C LYS A 228 14.46 16.96 1.88
N ASN A 229 13.56 16.49 1.02
CA ASN A 229 13.39 17.03 -0.32
C ASN A 229 12.53 18.29 -0.34
N LYS A 230 12.76 19.28 0.54
CA LYS A 230 12.16 20.61 0.35
C LYS A 230 12.53 21.12 -1.04
N SER A 231 11.52 21.55 -1.79
CA SER A 231 11.62 21.95 -3.19
C SER A 231 12.81 22.89 -3.40
N LYS A 232 13.88 22.40 -4.04
CA LYS A 232 14.87 23.24 -4.71
C LYS A 232 14.36 23.51 -6.12
N HIS A 233 13.33 24.32 -6.25
CA HIS A 233 12.93 25.02 -7.48
C HIS A 233 12.09 26.21 -6.99
N ILE A 234 12.76 27.37 -6.84
CA ILE A 234 13.02 28.43 -7.85
C ILE A 234 11.74 29.22 -8.07
#